data_AF-A0AAX1CBW3-F1
#
_entry.id   AF-A0AAX1CBW3-F1
#
_cell.length_a   1.000
_cell.length_b   1.000
_cell.length_c   1.000
_cell.angle_alpha   90.00
_cell.angle_beta   90.00
_cell.angle_gamma   90.00
#
_symmetry.space_group_name_H-M   'P 1'
#
loop_
_entity.id
_entity.type
_entity.pdbx_description
1 polymer ?
#
loop_
_entity_poly.entity_id
_entity_poly.type
_entity_poly.pdbx_seq_one_letter_code
_entity_poly.pdbx_strand_id
1 'polypeptide(L)'
;MAYPIWQVGLDIQNGFMRALAVQRRRHGWQLRHWWQLPLPSGTLSGGSLHHPAALCTVLRQWRQELPRFVSLRLGFPASRVLQQRLALPDRRLREPQRGEYIGKMAAKVLPVSGDDLALDYRPDPQTPNRLLVTAARQTELHVWLDCLRDAGLQPDAVDITPCALRCMAAQAGLATDRLLLHRFDDHWLWVAPLGEPLAFGTFYPDDIYPDNMTSRSDGGATTPDVLKYVSTCYQNNASHQAYFSASAPEYLQQVPATLIPWSPLSAFDRQQPPLPAFPAAFAIAGGLAIRPEDTPC
;
A
#
# COMPACT_ATOMS: atom_id res chain seq x y z
N MET A 1 -23.70 -22.38 8.90
CA MET A 1 -23.45 -21.08 9.57
C MET A 1 -22.04 -20.65 9.22
N ALA A 2 -21.86 -19.56 8.49
CA ALA A 2 -20.52 -19.02 8.23
C ALA A 2 -20.06 -18.34 9.53
N TYR A 3 -19.06 -18.92 10.20
CA TYR A 3 -18.40 -18.23 11.30
C TYR A 3 -17.79 -16.94 10.74
N PRO A 4 -17.94 -15.82 11.43
CA PRO A 4 -17.43 -14.58 10.88
C PRO A 4 -15.91 -14.52 11.10
N ILE A 5 -15.18 -14.90 10.06
CA ILE A 5 -13.72 -14.90 10.00
C ILE A 5 -13.23 -13.45 10.07
N TRP A 6 -12.17 -13.20 10.83
CA TRP A 6 -11.50 -11.90 10.84
C TRP A 6 -10.76 -11.71 9.52
N GLN A 7 -10.95 -10.56 8.88
CA GLN A 7 -10.10 -10.14 7.77
C GLN A 7 -8.98 -9.30 8.36
N VAL A 8 -7.74 -9.71 8.11
CA VAL A 8 -6.53 -9.14 8.69
C VAL A 8 -5.70 -8.56 7.56
N GLY A 9 -5.45 -7.27 7.63
CA GLY A 9 -4.49 -6.61 6.76
C GLY A 9 -3.16 -6.48 7.49
N LEU A 10 -2.08 -6.88 6.82
CA LEU A 10 -0.72 -6.86 7.34
C LEU A 10 0.15 -5.94 6.49
N ASP A 11 0.66 -4.88 7.11
CA ASP A 11 1.59 -3.93 6.51
C ASP A 11 2.94 -4.02 7.22
N ILE A 12 4.00 -4.26 6.46
CA ILE A 12 5.36 -4.42 6.98
C ILE A 12 6.18 -3.23 6.48
N GLN A 13 6.52 -2.35 7.41
CA GLN A 13 7.29 -1.14 7.14
C GLN A 13 8.66 -1.24 7.79
N ASN A 14 9.58 -0.35 7.42
CA ASN A 14 10.79 -0.18 8.21
C ASN A 14 10.41 0.26 9.64
N GLY A 15 11.06 -0.32 10.65
CA GLY A 15 10.80 -0.03 12.07
C GLY A 15 9.57 -0.72 12.69
N PHE A 16 8.47 -0.94 11.95
CA PHE A 16 7.26 -1.57 12.50
C PHE A 16 6.53 -2.49 11.52
N MET A 17 6.02 -3.59 12.07
CA MET A 17 4.97 -4.39 11.47
C MET A 17 3.63 -3.98 12.07
N ARG A 18 2.66 -3.60 11.23
CA ARG A 18 1.31 -3.20 11.67
C ARG A 18 0.27 -4.10 11.06
N ALA A 19 -0.67 -4.53 11.89
CA ALA A 19 -1.81 -5.32 11.43
C ALA A 19 -3.11 -4.78 11.98
N LEU A 20 -4.19 -4.93 11.22
CA LEU A 20 -5.53 -4.52 11.61
C LEU A 20 -6.51 -5.64 11.26
N ALA A 21 -7.31 -6.07 12.24
CA ALA A 21 -8.36 -7.07 12.06
C ALA A 21 -9.73 -6.42 12.03
N VAL A 22 -10.51 -6.74 11.00
CA VAL A 22 -11.89 -6.30 10.82
C VAL A 22 -12.83 -7.49 10.68
N GLN A 23 -14.11 -7.23 10.84
CA GLN A 23 -15.17 -8.19 10.60
C GLN A 23 -16.34 -7.50 9.92
N ARG A 24 -16.83 -8.08 8.83
CA ARG A 24 -18.01 -7.56 8.12
C ARG A 24 -19.25 -7.74 8.99
N ARG A 25 -20.06 -6.69 9.12
CA ARG A 25 -21.37 -6.68 9.79
C ARG A 25 -22.45 -6.17 8.82
N ARG A 26 -23.72 -6.25 9.25
CA ARG A 26 -24.88 -5.82 8.43
C ARG A 26 -24.78 -4.36 7.97
N HIS A 27 -24.19 -3.50 8.79
CA HIS A 27 -24.05 -2.06 8.53
C HIS A 27 -22.57 -1.68 8.54
N GLY A 28 -21.81 -2.29 7.64
CA GLY A 28 -20.40 -1.94 7.41
C GLY A 28 -19.40 -2.75 8.24
N TRP A 29 -18.29 -2.12 8.61
CA TRP A 29 -17.12 -2.82 9.16
C TRP A 29 -16.98 -2.60 10.66
N GLN A 30 -16.68 -3.69 11.37
CA GLN A 30 -16.30 -3.64 12.77
C GLN A 30 -14.78 -3.81 12.90
N LEU A 31 -14.11 -2.84 13.53
CA LEU A 31 -12.75 -3.01 14.01
C LEU A 31 -12.75 -4.03 15.16
N ARG A 32 -11.96 -5.09 15.04
CA ARG A 32 -11.87 -6.18 16.02
C ARG A 32 -10.61 -6.08 16.86
N HIS A 33 -9.49 -5.83 16.21
CA HIS A 33 -8.19 -5.74 16.88
C HIS A 33 -7.18 -5.03 15.99
N TRP A 34 -6.06 -4.62 16.59
CA TRP A 34 -4.93 -4.03 15.90
C TRP A 34 -3.64 -4.46 16.60
N TRP A 35 -2.55 -4.52 15.84
CA TRP A 35 -1.23 -4.84 16.35
C TRP A 35 -0.20 -3.88 15.80
N GLN A 36 0.76 -3.51 16.64
CA GLN A 36 1.96 -2.80 16.23
C GLN A 36 3.15 -3.49 16.90
N LEU A 37 3.96 -4.17 16.10
CA LEU A 37 5.13 -4.89 16.57
C LEU A 37 6.39 -4.19 16.06
N PRO A 38 7.36 -3.87 16.92
CA PRO A 38 8.62 -3.29 16.48
C PRO A 38 9.37 -4.29 15.60
N LEU A 39 9.97 -3.77 14.54
CA LEU A 39 10.80 -4.50 13.61
C LEU A 39 12.22 -3.92 13.66
N PRO A 40 13.28 -4.74 13.79
CA PRO A 40 14.65 -4.22 13.86
C PRO A 40 15.00 -3.34 12.67
N SER A 41 15.73 -2.25 12.93
CA SER A 41 16.20 -1.34 11.88
C SER A 41 16.98 -2.08 10.81
N GLY A 42 16.78 -1.70 9.55
CA GLY A 42 17.44 -2.34 8.41
C GLY A 42 16.80 -3.65 7.97
N THR A 43 15.75 -4.13 8.65
CA THR A 43 14.99 -5.30 8.15
C THR A 43 14.43 -5.02 6.76
N LEU A 44 13.94 -3.80 6.52
CA LEU A 44 13.58 -3.31 5.20
C LEU A 44 14.45 -2.13 4.78
N SER A 45 14.79 -2.06 3.50
CA SER A 45 15.46 -0.90 2.89
C SER A 45 14.91 -0.66 1.48
N GLY A 46 14.38 0.53 1.23
CA GLY A 46 13.72 0.88 -0.02
C GLY A 46 12.62 -0.12 -0.42
N GLY A 47 11.93 -0.71 0.54
CA GLY A 47 10.91 -1.77 0.33
C GLY A 47 11.44 -3.19 0.09
N SER A 48 12.75 -3.45 0.03
CA SER A 48 13.27 -4.83 -0.01
C SER A 48 13.45 -5.38 1.40
N LEU A 49 13.29 -6.68 1.55
CA LEU A 49 13.50 -7.40 2.80
C LEU A 49 14.94 -7.94 2.88
N HIS A 50 15.78 -7.32 3.72
CA HIS A 50 17.20 -7.66 3.88
C HIS A 50 17.48 -8.62 5.04
N HIS A 51 16.66 -8.59 6.10
CA HIS A 51 16.83 -9.46 7.27
C HIS A 51 15.58 -10.34 7.50
N PRO A 52 15.31 -11.32 6.61
CA PRO A 52 14.12 -12.18 6.69
C PRO A 52 14.00 -12.93 8.02
N ALA A 53 15.11 -13.33 8.64
CA ALA A 53 15.09 -14.01 9.94
C ALA A 53 14.53 -13.13 11.08
N ALA A 54 14.80 -11.81 11.03
CA ALA A 54 14.25 -10.86 11.99
C ALA A 54 12.72 -10.77 11.84
N LEU A 55 12.24 -10.67 10.60
CA LEU A 55 10.81 -10.68 10.29
C LEU A 55 10.14 -11.99 10.73
N CYS A 56 10.73 -13.16 10.44
CA CYS A 56 10.20 -14.45 10.88
C CYS A 56 10.01 -14.53 12.40
N THR A 57 10.92 -13.95 13.17
CA THR A 57 10.83 -13.92 14.64
C THR A 57 9.60 -13.14 15.10
N VAL A 58 9.41 -11.94 14.56
CA VAL A 58 8.25 -11.08 14.87
C VAL A 58 6.94 -11.73 14.40
N LEU A 59 6.92 -12.34 13.21
CA LEU A 59 5.75 -13.05 12.68
C LEU A 59 5.37 -14.27 13.53
N ARG A 60 6.32 -15.05 14.03
CA ARG A 60 6.06 -16.20 14.91
C ARG A 60 5.46 -15.79 16.24
N GLN A 61 5.91 -14.66 16.80
CA GLN A 61 5.29 -14.08 17.99
C GLN A 61 3.86 -13.67 17.67
N TRP A 62 3.66 -12.90 16.61
CA TRP A 62 2.34 -12.41 16.21
C TRP A 62 1.36 -13.54 15.89
N ARG A 63 1.82 -14.65 15.30
CA ARG A 63 0.99 -15.84 15.01
C ARG A 63 0.29 -16.38 16.26
N GLN A 64 0.90 -16.29 17.44
CA GLN A 64 0.31 -16.78 18.69
C GLN A 64 -0.85 -15.92 19.19
N GLU A 65 -0.92 -14.66 18.75
CA GLU A 65 -1.99 -13.72 19.10
C GLU A 65 -3.18 -13.80 18.14
N LEU A 66 -3.01 -14.45 16.98
CA LEU A 66 -4.05 -14.57 15.98
C LEU A 66 -5.01 -15.73 16.27
N PRO A 67 -6.32 -15.54 16.02
CA PRO A 67 -7.26 -16.65 15.95
C PRO A 67 -6.77 -17.76 15.01
N ARG A 68 -7.23 -18.99 15.26
CA ARG A 68 -6.83 -20.15 14.44
C ARG A 68 -7.11 -19.93 12.94
N PHE A 69 -8.23 -19.30 12.63
CA PHE A 69 -8.67 -19.01 11.27
C PHE A 69 -8.88 -17.51 11.11
N VAL A 70 -8.11 -16.93 10.18
CA VAL A 70 -8.21 -15.54 9.73
C VAL A 70 -8.11 -15.55 8.22
N SER A 71 -8.63 -14.51 7.58
CA SER A 71 -8.32 -14.23 6.19
C SER A 71 -7.25 -13.14 6.14
N LEU A 72 -6.05 -13.46 5.68
CA LEU A 72 -4.86 -12.63 5.78
C LEU A 72 -4.50 -12.01 4.43
N ARG A 73 -4.28 -10.69 4.41
CA ARG A 73 -3.85 -9.95 3.22
C ARG A 73 -2.54 -9.22 3.52
N LEU A 74 -1.56 -9.41 2.66
CA LEU A 74 -0.23 -8.81 2.79
C LEU A 74 -0.09 -7.59 1.90
N GLY A 75 0.45 -6.50 2.45
CA GLY A 75 0.86 -5.32 1.69
C GLY A 75 2.24 -5.50 1.07
N PHE A 76 2.32 -5.38 -0.25
CA PHE A 76 3.59 -5.38 -0.99
C PHE A 76 4.03 -3.93 -1.32
N PRO A 77 5.28 -3.53 -1.04
CA PRO A 77 5.72 -2.16 -1.16
C PRO A 77 5.65 -1.60 -2.58
N ALA A 78 5.12 -0.38 -2.73
CA ALA A 78 5.01 0.33 -4.00
C ALA A 78 6.35 0.48 -4.75
N SER A 79 7.47 0.65 -4.01
CA SER A 79 8.81 0.79 -4.59
C SER A 79 9.33 -0.50 -5.27
N ARG A 80 8.65 -1.64 -5.05
CA ARG A 80 8.98 -2.96 -5.64
C ARG A 80 8.03 -3.38 -6.74
N VAL A 81 7.16 -2.46 -7.15
CA VAL A 81 6.13 -2.69 -8.15
C VAL A 81 6.44 -1.89 -9.40
N LEU A 82 6.23 -2.51 -10.55
CA LEU A 82 6.33 -1.91 -11.88
C LEU A 82 4.94 -1.87 -12.51
N GLN A 83 4.60 -0.74 -13.15
CA GLN A 83 3.37 -0.61 -13.92
C GLN A 83 3.68 -0.41 -15.40
N GLN A 84 2.93 -1.11 -16.25
CA GLN A 84 3.05 -0.96 -17.70
C GLN A 84 1.71 -1.05 -18.39
N ARG A 85 1.53 -0.27 -19.46
CA ARG A 85 0.34 -0.31 -20.31
C ARG A 85 0.58 -1.20 -21.53
N LEU A 86 -0.20 -2.27 -21.66
CA LEU A 86 -0.14 -3.20 -22.79
C LEU A 86 -1.41 -3.11 -23.64
N ALA A 87 -1.31 -3.53 -24.90
CA ALA A 87 -2.50 -3.71 -25.73
C ALA A 87 -3.38 -4.83 -25.17
N LEU A 88 -4.70 -4.65 -25.22
CA LEU A 88 -5.64 -5.69 -24.82
C LEU A 88 -5.51 -6.90 -25.77
N PRO A 89 -5.32 -8.14 -25.25
CA PRO A 89 -5.32 -9.34 -26.08
C PRO A 89 -6.68 -9.57 -26.73
N ASP A 90 -6.69 -10.33 -27.82
CA ASP A 90 -7.92 -10.83 -28.44
C ASP A 90 -8.86 -11.44 -27.39
N ARG A 91 -10.15 -11.06 -27.44
CA ARG A 91 -11.18 -11.49 -26.48
C ARG A 91 -11.43 -12.99 -26.52
N ARG A 92 -11.04 -13.69 -27.59
CA ARG A 92 -11.14 -15.15 -27.71
C ARG A 92 -10.14 -15.88 -26.82
N LEU A 93 -9.06 -15.21 -26.39
CA LEU A 93 -8.05 -15.78 -25.51
C LEU A 93 -8.57 -15.80 -24.07
N ARG A 94 -8.70 -17.00 -23.49
CA ARG A 94 -9.19 -17.25 -22.12
C ARG A 94 -8.05 -17.69 -21.22
N GLU A 95 -8.30 -17.73 -19.91
CA GLU A 95 -7.34 -18.33 -18.98
C GLU A 95 -7.19 -19.84 -19.20
N PRO A 96 -5.98 -20.40 -19.05
CA PRO A 96 -4.72 -19.75 -18.63
C PRO A 96 -3.91 -19.10 -19.76
N GLN A 97 -4.25 -19.34 -21.03
CA GLN A 97 -3.43 -18.87 -22.17
C GLN A 97 -3.38 -17.34 -22.26
N ARG A 98 -4.42 -16.66 -21.78
CA ARG A 98 -4.47 -15.21 -21.68
C ARG A 98 -3.41 -14.67 -20.74
N GLY A 99 -3.33 -15.20 -19.52
CA GLY A 99 -2.27 -14.86 -18.57
C GLY A 99 -0.88 -15.11 -19.13
N GLU A 100 -0.64 -16.27 -19.74
CA GLU A 100 0.65 -16.59 -20.37
C GLU A 100 1.04 -15.61 -21.48
N TYR A 101 0.10 -15.23 -22.34
CA TYR A 101 0.33 -14.27 -23.41
C TYR A 101 0.66 -12.88 -22.87
N ILE A 102 -0.10 -12.41 -21.87
CA ILE A 102 0.16 -11.13 -21.21
C ILE A 102 1.51 -11.14 -20.51
N GLY A 103 1.87 -12.23 -19.84
CA GLY A 103 3.18 -12.41 -19.22
C GLY A 103 4.32 -12.30 -20.22
N LYS A 104 4.20 -12.97 -21.38
CA LYS A 104 5.18 -12.86 -22.47
C LYS A 104 5.27 -11.45 -23.06
N MET A 105 4.16 -10.71 -23.12
CA MET A 105 4.19 -9.32 -23.56
C MET A 105 4.84 -8.40 -22.52
N ALA A 106 4.50 -8.58 -21.24
CA ALA A 106 5.04 -7.79 -20.13
C ALA A 106 6.56 -7.98 -20.01
N ALA A 107 7.05 -9.21 -20.14
CA ALA A 107 8.47 -9.56 -20.10
C ALA A 107 9.32 -8.84 -21.17
N LYS A 108 8.73 -8.39 -22.28
CA LYS A 108 9.46 -7.65 -23.34
C LYS A 108 9.71 -6.19 -23.00
N VAL A 109 8.93 -5.63 -22.09
CA VAL A 109 8.90 -4.18 -21.80
C VAL A 109 9.25 -3.85 -20.35
N LEU A 110 9.15 -4.83 -19.45
CA LEU A 110 9.57 -4.70 -18.07
C LEU A 110 11.07 -5.04 -17.94
N PRO A 111 11.84 -4.32 -17.13
CA PRO A 111 13.27 -4.56 -16.88
C PRO A 111 13.52 -5.76 -15.95
N VAL A 112 12.81 -6.86 -16.17
CA VAL A 112 12.87 -8.09 -15.38
C VAL A 112 12.85 -9.27 -16.34
N SER A 113 13.63 -10.32 -16.05
CA SER A 113 13.58 -11.56 -16.83
C SER A 113 12.16 -12.12 -16.82
N GLY A 114 11.66 -12.54 -17.98
CA GLY A 114 10.24 -12.94 -18.13
C GLY A 114 9.77 -14.05 -17.19
N ASP A 115 10.67 -14.96 -16.81
CA ASP A 115 10.39 -16.09 -15.91
C ASP A 115 10.43 -15.70 -14.41
N ASP A 116 10.72 -14.44 -14.07
CA ASP A 116 10.82 -13.90 -12.70
C ASP A 116 9.77 -12.80 -12.44
N LEU A 117 8.59 -12.91 -13.05
CA LEU A 117 7.52 -11.93 -12.92
C LEU A 117 6.28 -12.50 -12.24
N ALA A 118 5.95 -11.95 -11.08
CA ALA A 118 4.61 -12.04 -10.52
C ALA A 118 3.81 -10.85 -11.06
N LEU A 119 2.66 -11.10 -11.71
CA LEU A 119 1.88 -10.04 -12.35
C LEU A 119 0.37 -10.21 -12.13
N ASP A 120 -0.31 -9.08 -12.08
CA ASP A 120 -1.76 -8.95 -12.21
C ASP A 120 -2.06 -7.89 -13.29
N TYR A 121 -3.25 -7.95 -13.89
CA TYR A 121 -3.63 -7.02 -14.93
C TYR A 121 -5.12 -6.71 -14.92
N ARG A 122 -5.46 -5.47 -15.27
CA ARG A 122 -6.84 -5.00 -15.36
C ARG A 122 -7.03 -4.15 -16.61
N PRO A 123 -8.24 -4.07 -17.20
CA PRO A 123 -8.52 -3.07 -18.23
C PRO A 123 -8.13 -1.67 -17.74
N ASP A 124 -7.44 -0.91 -18.58
CA ASP A 124 -7.05 0.46 -18.26
C ASP A 124 -8.30 1.37 -18.36
N PRO A 125 -8.78 1.95 -17.25
CA PRO A 125 -9.93 2.87 -17.28
C PRO A 125 -9.63 4.18 -18.03
N GLN A 126 -8.36 4.53 -18.22
CA GLN A 126 -7.90 5.76 -18.88
C GLN A 126 -7.73 5.57 -20.38
N THR A 127 -7.33 4.37 -20.81
CA THR A 127 -7.01 4.08 -22.20
C THR A 127 -7.83 2.89 -22.70
N PRO A 128 -8.90 3.12 -23.48
CA PRO A 128 -9.69 2.05 -24.06
C PRO A 128 -8.81 1.03 -24.82
N ASN A 129 -9.16 -0.24 -24.73
CA ASN A 129 -8.42 -1.36 -25.33
C ASN A 129 -6.96 -1.50 -24.87
N ARG A 130 -6.62 -1.00 -23.68
CA ARG A 130 -5.36 -1.33 -23.01
C ARG A 130 -5.58 -2.06 -21.70
N LEU A 131 -4.54 -2.75 -21.27
CA LEU A 131 -4.40 -3.30 -19.93
C LEU A 131 -3.40 -2.46 -19.14
N LEU A 132 -3.74 -2.17 -17.89
CA LEU A 132 -2.77 -1.78 -16.89
C LEU A 132 -2.25 -3.07 -16.24
N VAL A 133 -0.99 -3.39 -16.50
CA VAL A 133 -0.27 -4.52 -15.90
C VAL A 133 0.52 -4.00 -14.71
N THR A 134 0.35 -4.66 -13.57
CA THR A 134 1.11 -4.42 -12.34
C THR A 134 1.96 -5.66 -12.09
N ALA A 135 3.25 -5.48 -11.92
CA ALA A 135 4.20 -6.57 -11.80
C ALA A 135 5.23 -6.35 -10.70
N ALA A 136 5.77 -7.43 -10.16
CA ALA A 136 6.86 -7.45 -9.20
C ALA A 136 7.83 -8.58 -9.55
N ARG A 137 9.07 -8.49 -9.05
CA ARG A 137 10.01 -9.61 -9.12
C ARG A 137 9.49 -10.76 -8.28
N GLN A 138 9.27 -11.91 -8.89
CA GLN A 138 8.70 -13.07 -8.21
C GLN A 138 9.61 -13.54 -7.06
N THR A 139 10.92 -13.56 -7.30
CA THR A 139 11.94 -13.85 -6.29
C THR A 139 11.83 -12.96 -5.05
N GLU A 140 11.63 -11.65 -5.22
CA GLU A 140 11.49 -10.71 -4.10
C GLU A 140 10.20 -10.94 -3.32
N LEU A 141 9.08 -11.17 -4.01
CA LEU A 141 7.81 -11.50 -3.37
C LEU A 141 7.89 -12.83 -2.59
N HIS A 142 8.58 -13.84 -3.13
CA HIS A 142 8.74 -15.13 -2.45
C HIS A 142 9.50 -15.02 -1.13
N VAL A 143 10.50 -14.14 -0.99
CA VAL A 143 11.18 -13.95 0.31
C VAL A 143 10.17 -13.59 1.41
N TRP A 144 9.20 -12.74 1.10
CA TRP A 144 8.16 -12.34 2.05
C TRP A 144 7.22 -13.51 2.36
N LEU A 145 6.73 -14.19 1.32
CA LEU A 145 5.80 -15.32 1.48
C LEU A 145 6.43 -16.48 2.24
N ASP A 146 7.73 -16.73 2.02
CA ASP A 146 8.51 -17.72 2.75
C ASP A 146 8.60 -17.38 4.23
N CYS A 147 8.86 -16.11 4.58
CA CYS A 147 8.86 -15.67 5.99
C CYS A 147 7.51 -15.91 6.68
N LEU A 148 6.40 -15.62 6.00
CA LEU A 148 5.06 -15.86 6.54
C LEU A 148 4.80 -17.36 6.70
N ARG A 149 5.12 -18.17 5.68
CA ARG A 149 4.96 -19.62 5.74
C ARG A 149 5.76 -20.24 6.88
N ASP A 150 7.01 -19.82 7.07
CA ASP A 150 7.90 -20.28 8.14
C ASP A 150 7.44 -19.85 9.55
N ALA A 151 6.50 -18.88 9.61
CA ALA A 151 5.81 -18.46 10.82
C ALA A 151 4.41 -19.11 10.97
N GLY A 152 4.01 -20.01 10.07
CA GLY A 152 2.71 -20.67 10.09
C GLY A 152 1.55 -19.76 9.67
N LEU A 153 1.84 -18.78 8.81
CA LEU A 153 0.89 -17.84 8.21
C LEU A 153 0.86 -18.05 6.69
N GLN A 154 -0.34 -17.94 6.10
CA GLN A 154 -0.51 -18.02 4.66
C GLN A 154 -1.46 -16.88 4.24
N PRO A 155 -0.97 -15.86 3.53
CA PRO A 155 -1.84 -14.84 2.96
C PRO A 155 -2.81 -15.45 1.94
N ASP A 156 -4.06 -15.05 1.99
CA ASP A 156 -5.05 -15.32 0.94
C ASP A 156 -4.83 -14.42 -0.28
N ALA A 157 -4.30 -13.21 -0.04
CA ALA A 157 -3.99 -12.27 -1.10
C ALA A 157 -2.76 -11.41 -0.75
N VAL A 158 -2.09 -10.95 -1.80
CA VAL A 158 -1.08 -9.90 -1.75
C VAL A 158 -1.63 -8.73 -2.54
N ASP A 159 -1.64 -7.54 -1.94
CA ASP A 159 -2.03 -6.30 -2.62
C ASP A 159 -0.94 -5.26 -2.45
N ILE A 160 -0.88 -4.29 -3.36
CA ILE A 160 0.14 -3.25 -3.31
C ILE A 160 -0.30 -2.14 -2.35
N THR A 161 0.65 -1.55 -1.62
CA THR A 161 0.34 -0.49 -0.64
C THR A 161 -0.46 0.70 -1.21
N PRO A 162 -0.31 1.14 -2.47
CA PRO A 162 -1.15 2.19 -3.06
C PRO A 162 -2.63 1.80 -3.17
N CYS A 163 -2.92 0.55 -3.54
CA CYS A 163 -4.30 0.03 -3.65
C CYS A 163 -4.94 -0.05 -2.27
N ALA A 164 -4.21 -0.54 -1.27
CA ALA A 164 -4.66 -0.56 0.11
C ALA A 164 -4.99 0.86 0.61
N LEU A 165 -4.11 1.84 0.38
CA LEU A 165 -4.34 3.22 0.78
C LEU A 165 -5.60 3.81 0.12
N ARG A 166 -5.80 3.58 -1.18
CA ARG A 166 -7.03 3.98 -1.89
C ARG A 166 -8.27 3.30 -1.33
N CYS A 167 -8.19 2.00 -1.05
CA CYS A 167 -9.30 1.25 -0.48
C CYS A 167 -9.71 1.85 0.87
N MET A 168 -8.74 2.13 1.74
CA MET A 168 -8.95 2.76 3.03
C MET A 168 -9.56 4.16 2.90
N ALA A 169 -9.01 5.00 2.03
CA ALA A 169 -9.49 6.36 1.77
C ALA A 169 -10.93 6.38 1.24
N ALA A 170 -11.26 5.48 0.31
CA ALA A 170 -12.62 5.33 -0.21
C ALA A 170 -13.59 4.93 0.92
N GLN A 171 -13.21 3.96 1.75
CA GLN A 171 -14.06 3.51 2.85
C GLN A 171 -14.20 4.54 3.98
N ALA A 172 -13.21 5.40 4.16
CA ALA A 172 -13.23 6.52 5.08
C ALA A 172 -14.12 7.69 4.60
N GLY A 173 -14.68 7.61 3.39
CA GLY A 173 -15.55 8.63 2.81
C GLY A 173 -14.81 9.87 2.31
N LEU A 174 -13.52 9.74 1.96
CA LEU A 174 -12.74 10.86 1.45
C LEU A 174 -13.21 11.28 0.05
N ALA A 175 -13.08 12.57 -0.26
CA ALA A 175 -13.41 13.10 -1.58
C ALA A 175 -12.51 12.48 -2.66
N THR A 176 -13.05 12.31 -3.87
CA THR A 176 -12.42 11.51 -4.91
C THR A 176 -11.47 12.29 -5.81
N ASP A 177 -11.28 13.58 -5.56
CA ASP A 177 -10.60 14.58 -6.41
C ASP A 177 -9.23 15.03 -5.89
N ARG A 178 -8.72 14.39 -4.83
CA ARG A 178 -7.48 14.77 -4.15
C ARG A 178 -6.47 13.63 -4.11
N LEU A 179 -5.19 13.98 -4.23
CA LEU A 179 -4.09 13.04 -4.02
C LEU A 179 -4.12 12.47 -2.60
N LEU A 180 -3.63 11.25 -2.45
CA LEU A 180 -3.36 10.62 -1.16
C LEU A 180 -1.86 10.58 -0.94
N LEU A 181 -1.40 11.11 0.20
CA LEU A 181 -0.02 11.04 0.65
C LEU A 181 0.08 10.20 1.91
N HIS A 182 1.07 9.31 1.95
CA HIS A 182 1.45 8.57 3.14
C HIS A 182 2.94 8.77 3.42
N ARG A 183 3.26 9.25 4.63
CA ARG A 183 4.65 9.41 5.08
C ARG A 183 5.08 8.19 5.90
N PHE A 184 5.99 7.40 5.35
CA PHE A 184 6.76 6.40 6.10
C PHE A 184 7.91 7.07 6.85
N ASP A 185 8.75 6.32 7.56
CA ASP A 185 9.91 6.91 8.26
C ASP A 185 11.02 7.31 7.27
N ASP A 186 11.24 6.53 6.21
CA ASP A 186 12.33 6.69 5.24
C ASP A 186 11.90 7.35 3.93
N HIS A 187 10.65 7.18 3.49
CA HIS A 187 10.15 7.72 2.22
C HIS A 187 8.70 8.21 2.27
N TRP A 188 8.23 8.72 1.15
CA TRP A 188 6.84 9.09 0.90
C TRP A 188 6.23 8.18 -0.16
N LEU A 189 4.93 7.90 -0.01
CA LEU A 189 4.08 7.36 -1.05
C LEU A 189 3.04 8.41 -1.45
N TRP A 190 2.93 8.67 -2.75
CA TRP A 190 1.81 9.41 -3.32
C TRP A 190 0.95 8.50 -4.18
N VAL A 191 -0.36 8.73 -4.16
CA VAL A 191 -1.34 7.99 -4.96
C VAL A 191 -2.34 8.95 -5.59
N ALA A 192 -2.64 8.70 -6.86
CA ALA A 192 -3.62 9.43 -7.64
C ALA A 192 -5.01 9.48 -6.96
N PRO A 193 -5.81 10.52 -7.23
CA PRO A 193 -7.16 10.64 -6.68
C PRO A 193 -8.04 9.41 -6.91
N LEU A 194 -9.01 9.18 -6.02
CA LEU A 194 -9.88 7.99 -6.08
C LEU A 194 -10.73 7.94 -7.36
N GLY A 195 -11.11 9.10 -7.90
CA GLY A 195 -11.86 9.25 -9.15
C GLY A 195 -11.00 9.09 -10.40
N GLU A 196 -9.67 9.04 -10.24
CA GLU A 196 -8.72 8.87 -11.32
C GLU A 196 -8.16 7.44 -11.34
N PRO A 197 -7.69 6.96 -12.49
CA PRO A 197 -7.00 5.68 -12.61
C PRO A 197 -5.82 5.55 -11.66
N LEU A 198 -5.46 4.31 -11.32
CA LEU A 198 -4.35 4.06 -10.42
C LEU A 198 -3.04 4.53 -11.05
N ALA A 199 -2.45 5.54 -10.43
CA ALA A 199 -1.07 5.95 -10.60
C ALA A 199 -0.52 6.29 -9.21
N PHE A 200 0.76 6.02 -9.01
CA PHE A 200 1.42 6.23 -7.74
C PHE A 200 2.93 6.34 -7.96
N GLY A 201 3.63 6.74 -6.91
CA GLY A 201 5.08 6.70 -6.88
C GLY A 201 5.59 6.91 -5.47
N THR A 202 6.88 6.68 -5.31
CA THR A 202 7.60 6.91 -4.06
C THR A 202 8.74 7.88 -4.30
N PHE A 203 9.04 8.70 -3.30
CA PHE A 203 10.20 9.59 -3.29
C PHE A 203 10.74 9.68 -1.86
N TYR A 204 12.02 9.96 -1.75
CA TYR A 204 12.71 10.16 -0.48
C TYR A 204 12.71 11.65 -0.14
N PRO A 205 12.85 12.02 1.15
CA PRO A 205 13.01 13.42 1.53
C PRO A 205 14.08 14.13 0.70
N ASP A 206 15.24 13.50 0.50
CA ASP A 206 16.37 14.04 -0.25
C ASP A 206 16.05 14.36 -1.72
N ASP A 207 15.05 13.70 -2.32
CA ASP A 207 14.60 14.01 -3.69
C ASP A 207 13.96 15.40 -3.79
N ILE A 208 13.44 15.93 -2.66
CA ILE A 208 12.90 17.28 -2.54
C ILE A 208 14.01 18.29 -2.16
N TYR A 209 15.08 17.81 -1.53
CA TYR A 209 16.25 18.59 -1.09
C TYR A 209 17.50 18.25 -1.92
N PRO A 210 17.58 18.57 -3.23
CA PRO A 210 18.86 18.47 -3.91
C PRO A 210 19.85 19.42 -3.24
N ASP A 211 21.07 18.96 -2.98
CA ASP A 211 22.17 19.57 -2.19
C ASP A 211 22.52 21.07 -2.48
N ASN A 212 21.83 21.73 -3.41
CA ASN A 212 22.06 23.10 -3.87
C ASN A 212 21.18 24.18 -3.19
N MET A 213 20.41 23.87 -2.14
CA MET A 213 19.57 24.87 -1.40
C MET A 213 20.00 25.13 0.05
N THR A 214 21.24 24.81 0.44
CA THR A 214 21.78 25.14 1.77
C THR A 214 22.39 26.54 1.88
N SER A 215 22.14 27.44 0.93
CA SER A 215 22.63 28.83 0.99
C SER A 215 21.57 29.85 0.56
N ARG A 216 20.53 30.08 1.37
CA ARG A 216 19.84 31.37 1.38
C ARG A 216 19.75 31.89 2.81
N SER A 217 20.55 32.91 3.07
CA SER A 217 20.69 33.67 4.31
C SER A 217 19.52 34.63 4.53
N ASP A 218 18.29 34.22 4.23
CA ASP A 218 17.08 34.92 4.62
C ASP A 218 16.34 34.00 5.59
N GLY A 219 16.20 34.43 6.85
CA GLY A 219 15.77 33.65 8.01
C GLY A 219 14.33 33.12 8.02
N GLY A 220 13.81 32.68 6.88
CA GLY A 220 12.60 31.88 6.77
C GLY A 220 12.91 30.60 5.99
N ALA A 221 13.26 29.52 6.67
CA ALA A 221 13.33 28.21 6.05
C ALA A 221 11.92 27.83 5.59
N THR A 222 11.57 28.09 4.33
CA THR A 222 10.31 27.64 3.75
C THR A 222 10.37 26.11 3.67
N THR A 223 9.54 25.43 4.47
CA THR A 223 9.33 24.00 4.36
C THR A 223 9.01 23.66 2.91
N PRO A 224 9.74 22.75 2.26
CA PRO A 224 9.50 22.44 0.86
C PRO A 224 8.09 21.92 0.63
N ASP A 225 7.49 22.35 -0.47
CA ASP A 225 6.13 21.99 -0.83
C ASP A 225 6.10 20.59 -1.47
N VAL A 226 5.92 19.57 -0.64
CA VAL A 226 5.73 18.16 -1.06
C VAL A 226 4.65 18.04 -2.14
N LEU A 227 3.58 18.83 -2.03
CA LEU A 227 2.47 18.76 -2.99
C LEU A 227 2.89 19.28 -4.37
N LYS A 228 3.72 20.32 -4.41
CA LYS A 228 4.30 20.84 -5.67
C LYS A 228 5.22 19.81 -6.33
N TYR A 229 6.05 19.12 -5.56
CA TYR A 229 6.90 18.04 -6.07
C TYR A 229 6.04 16.92 -6.69
N VAL A 230 5.06 16.41 -5.94
CA VAL A 230 4.18 15.33 -6.41
C VAL A 230 3.38 15.76 -7.63
N SER A 231 2.88 16.99 -7.68
CA SER A 231 2.14 17.51 -8.85
C SER A 231 3.00 17.51 -10.11
N THR A 232 4.31 17.75 -9.97
CA THR A 232 5.27 17.69 -11.07
C THR A 232 5.47 16.26 -11.55
N CYS A 233 5.63 15.30 -10.63
CA CYS A 233 5.76 13.87 -10.96
C CYS A 233 4.48 13.29 -11.58
N TYR A 234 3.32 13.71 -11.09
CA TYR A 234 2.03 13.19 -11.53
C TYR A 234 1.63 13.70 -12.92
N GLN A 235 2.20 14.83 -13.38
CA GLN A 235 1.94 15.43 -14.70
C GLN A 235 0.45 15.69 -14.97
N ASN A 236 -0.35 15.90 -13.92
CA ASN A 236 -1.76 16.28 -13.99
C ASN A 236 -2.02 17.46 -13.04
N ASN A 237 -3.06 18.25 -13.31
CA ASN A 237 -3.50 19.34 -12.43
C ASN A 237 -4.10 18.76 -11.16
N ALA A 238 -3.24 18.38 -10.21
CA ALA A 238 -3.68 17.96 -8.90
C ALA A 238 -4.37 19.11 -8.16
N SER A 239 -5.31 18.76 -7.30
CA SER A 239 -5.91 19.71 -6.35
C SER A 239 -4.83 20.44 -5.55
N HIS A 240 -5.12 21.68 -5.15
CA HIS A 240 -4.25 22.47 -4.26
C HIS A 240 -4.14 21.87 -2.84
N GLN A 241 -4.88 20.79 -2.57
CA GLN A 241 -4.81 20.05 -1.32
C GLN A 241 -4.71 18.54 -1.56
N ALA A 242 -4.03 17.85 -0.65
CA ALA A 242 -3.94 16.39 -0.62
C ALA A 242 -4.34 15.84 0.75
N TYR A 243 -4.89 14.62 0.78
CA TYR A 243 -5.11 13.90 2.02
C TYR A 243 -3.81 13.30 2.53
N PHE A 244 -3.58 13.40 3.83
CA PHE A 244 -2.31 13.04 4.45
C PHE A 244 -2.49 12.04 5.61
N SER A 245 -1.68 10.99 5.59
CA SER A 245 -1.52 10.02 6.68
C SER A 245 -0.03 9.74 6.89
N ALA A 246 0.36 9.22 8.04
CA ALA A 246 1.77 8.99 8.37
C ALA A 246 1.95 7.80 9.30
N SER A 247 3.15 7.23 9.32
CA SER A 247 3.55 6.11 10.17
C SER A 247 3.93 6.52 11.59
N ALA A 248 4.27 7.79 11.82
CA ALA A 248 4.70 8.31 13.10
C ALA A 248 4.01 9.66 13.46
N PRO A 249 3.68 9.90 14.74
CA PRO A 249 2.89 11.06 15.17
C PRO A 249 3.61 12.41 14.99
N GLU A 250 4.94 12.44 15.04
CA GLU A 250 5.77 13.64 14.81
C GLU A 250 5.48 14.29 13.45
N TYR A 251 5.16 13.50 12.43
CA TYR A 251 4.86 14.00 11.09
C TYR A 251 3.51 14.72 11.00
N LEU A 252 2.61 14.56 11.98
CA LEU A 252 1.32 15.26 12.03
C LEU A 252 1.34 16.53 12.89
N GLN A 253 2.46 16.86 13.55
CA GLN A 253 2.51 18.02 14.45
C GLN A 253 2.58 19.37 13.72
N GLN A 254 3.16 19.40 12.51
CA GLN A 254 3.36 20.61 11.71
C GLN A 254 2.97 20.38 10.25
N VAL A 255 1.69 20.06 10.03
CA VAL A 255 1.16 19.77 8.69
C VAL A 255 0.85 21.09 7.97
N PRO A 256 1.42 21.33 6.77
CA PRO A 256 1.08 22.49 5.95
C PRO A 256 -0.42 22.54 5.63
N ALA A 257 -0.99 23.74 5.42
CA ALA A 257 -2.42 23.92 5.11
C ALA A 257 -2.87 23.24 3.78
N THR A 258 -1.92 22.87 2.93
CA THR A 258 -2.13 22.11 1.70
C THR A 258 -2.37 20.61 1.96
N LEU A 259 -2.04 20.11 3.16
CA LEU A 259 -2.22 18.72 3.53
C LEU A 259 -3.34 18.58 4.56
N ILE A 260 -4.24 17.64 4.33
CA ILE A 260 -5.42 17.39 5.17
C ILE A 260 -5.24 16.05 5.87
N PRO A 261 -4.90 16.05 7.17
CA PRO A 261 -4.85 14.84 7.96
C PRO A 261 -6.20 14.11 7.95
N TRP A 262 -6.17 12.79 7.86
CA TRP A 262 -7.36 11.97 7.98
C TRP A 262 -7.08 10.74 8.86
N SER A 263 -8.14 10.15 9.40
CA SER A 263 -8.05 8.96 10.24
C SER A 263 -8.70 7.77 9.54
N PRO A 264 -8.03 6.61 9.42
CA PRO A 264 -8.64 5.42 8.86
C PRO A 264 -9.77 4.86 9.74
N LEU A 265 -9.85 5.25 11.01
CA LEU A 265 -10.93 4.77 11.87
C LEU A 265 -12.31 5.30 11.46
N SER A 266 -12.40 6.39 10.68
CA SER A 266 -13.70 6.89 10.19
C SER A 266 -14.43 5.89 9.29
N ALA A 267 -13.72 4.89 8.74
CA ALA A 267 -14.30 3.83 7.93
C ALA A 267 -15.00 2.71 8.72
N PHE A 268 -14.88 2.70 10.05
CA PHE A 268 -15.43 1.64 10.90
C PHE A 268 -16.64 2.13 11.69
N ASP A 269 -17.82 1.61 11.35
CA ASP A 269 -19.09 1.90 12.05
C ASP A 269 -19.11 1.39 13.48
N ARG A 270 -18.30 0.37 13.77
CA ARG A 270 -18.19 -0.22 15.12
C ARG A 270 -16.73 -0.32 15.51
N GLN A 271 -16.39 0.37 16.59
CA GLN A 271 -15.05 0.41 17.16
C GLN A 271 -15.13 -0.01 18.62
N GLN A 272 -14.27 -0.94 19.04
CA GLN A 272 -14.18 -1.37 20.43
C GLN A 272 -12.80 -1.00 20.97
N PRO A 273 -12.71 -0.27 22.09
CA PRO A 273 -11.44 0.04 22.73
C PRO A 273 -10.67 -1.23 23.17
N PRO A 274 -9.34 -1.16 23.33
CA PRO A 274 -8.51 0.02 23.09
C PRO A 274 -8.30 0.29 21.59
N LEU A 275 -8.36 1.55 21.19
CA LEU A 275 -8.04 1.98 19.82
C LEU A 275 -6.55 2.30 19.71
N PRO A 276 -5.95 2.21 18.52
CA PRO A 276 -4.55 2.61 18.34
C PRO A 276 -4.40 4.08 18.73
N ALA A 277 -3.37 4.38 19.54
CA ALA A 277 -3.07 5.75 19.96
C ALA A 277 -2.79 6.66 18.75
N PHE A 278 -2.29 6.10 17.65
CA PHE A 278 -2.03 6.80 16.41
C PHE A 278 -2.67 6.09 15.21
N PRO A 279 -3.96 6.36 14.93
CA PRO A 279 -4.71 5.70 13.86
C PRO A 279 -4.12 5.83 12.46
N ALA A 280 -3.53 6.98 12.12
CA ALA A 280 -3.04 7.26 10.76
C ALA A 280 -1.99 6.24 10.28
N ALA A 281 -1.23 5.65 11.20
CA ALA A 281 -0.24 4.62 10.89
C ALA A 281 -0.85 3.28 10.43
N PHE A 282 -2.15 3.10 10.62
CA PHE A 282 -2.89 1.90 10.20
C PHE A 282 -3.64 2.10 8.88
N ALA A 283 -3.40 3.19 8.13
CA ALA A 283 -4.12 3.45 6.89
C ALA A 283 -3.94 2.32 5.86
N ILE A 284 -2.71 1.82 5.69
CA ILE A 284 -2.41 0.72 4.75
C ILE A 284 -2.94 -0.62 5.29
N ALA A 285 -2.60 -0.98 6.54
CA ALA A 285 -3.10 -2.20 7.17
C ALA A 285 -4.63 -2.28 7.20
N GLY A 286 -5.30 -1.15 7.46
CA GLY A 286 -6.75 -1.04 7.42
C GLY A 286 -7.31 -1.28 6.03
N GLY A 287 -6.72 -0.63 5.01
CA GLY A 287 -7.08 -0.81 3.61
C GLY A 287 -6.93 -2.23 3.10
N LEU A 288 -5.85 -2.91 3.50
CA LEU A 288 -5.67 -4.34 3.27
C LEU A 288 -6.79 -5.13 3.96
N ALA A 289 -7.09 -4.87 5.23
CA ALA A 289 -8.08 -5.64 5.98
C ALA A 289 -9.50 -5.56 5.41
N ILE A 290 -9.88 -4.43 4.78
CA ILE A 290 -11.20 -4.23 4.16
C ILE A 290 -11.22 -4.54 2.66
N ARG A 291 -10.08 -4.91 2.07
CA ARG A 291 -9.96 -5.21 0.64
C ARG A 291 -10.99 -6.29 0.27
N PRO A 292 -11.82 -6.05 -0.76
CA PRO A 292 -12.74 -7.05 -1.29
C PRO A 292 -12.02 -8.36 -1.62
N GLU A 293 -12.72 -9.48 -1.47
CA GLU A 293 -12.26 -10.74 -2.05
C GLU A 293 -12.26 -10.63 -3.57
N ASP A 294 -11.30 -11.30 -4.22
CA ASP A 294 -11.33 -11.39 -5.67
C ASP A 294 -12.56 -12.20 -6.06
N THR A 295 -13.46 -11.56 -6.80
CA THR A 295 -14.63 -12.28 -7.32
C THR A 295 -14.11 -13.20 -8.42
N PRO A 296 -14.36 -14.52 -8.38
CA PRO A 296 -13.99 -15.38 -9.49
C PRO A 296 -14.69 -14.87 -10.75
N CYS A 297 -13.88 -14.45 -11.73
CA CYS A 297 -14.33 -13.99 -13.05
C CYS A 297 -15.05 -15.10 -13.82
#